data_AF-A0A928NIE4-F1
#
_entry.id   AF-A0A928NIE4-F1
#
_cell.length_a   1.000
_cell.length_b   1.000
_cell.length_c   1.000
_cell.angle_alpha   90.00
_cell.angle_beta   90.00
_cell.angle_gamma   90.00
#
_symmetry.space_group_name_H-M   'P 1'
#
loop_
_entity.id
_entity.type
_entity.pdbx_description
1 polymer ?
#
loop_
_entity_poly.entity_id
_entity_poly.type
_entity_poly.pdbx_seq_one_letter_code
_entity_poly.pdbx_strand_id
1 'polypeptide(L)' 'MFYRVAKTVVGLYLRLLFRVEVTGELPKAGGCLICPNHTSYYDPAVVAAFSNRPLTFMAKQELFSSPVFGWL' A
#
# COMPACT_ATOMS: atom_id res chain seq x y z
N MET A 1 -13.81 0.38 7.72
CA MET A 1 -13.74 1.83 8.00
C MET A 1 -12.30 2.28 8.24
N PHE A 2 -11.60 1.68 9.21
CA PHE A 2 -10.18 1.96 9.52
C PHE A 2 -9.26 1.98 8.29
N TYR A 3 -9.26 0.92 7.47
CA TYR A 3 -8.42 0.84 6.25
C TYR A 3 -8.60 2.03 5.31
N ARG A 4 -9.84 2.47 5.05
CA ARG A 4 -10.11 3.61 4.16
C ARG A 4 -9.57 4.91 4.75
N VAL A 5 -9.76 5.13 6.05
CA VAL A 5 -9.24 6.31 6.75
C VAL A 5 -7.71 6.31 6.73
N ALA A 6 -7.08 5.20 7.12
CA ALA A 6 -5.62 5.05 7.11
C ALA A 6 -5.06 5.29 5.69
N LYS A 7 -5.68 4.70 4.67
CA LYS A 7 -5.30 4.89 3.27
C LYS A 7 -5.37 6.35 2.83
N THR A 8 -6.44 7.07 3.18
CA THR A 8 -6.59 8.48 2.85
C THR A 8 -5.54 9.34 3.56
N VAL A 9 -5.34 9.13 4.87
CA VAL A 9 -4.36 9.88 5.68
C VAL A 9 -2.94 9.64 5.15
N VAL A 10 -2.55 8.38 4.93
CA VAL A 10 -1.24 8.01 4.37
C VAL A 10 -1.06 8.57 2.96
N GLY A 11 -2.09 8.52 2.11
CA GLY A 11 -2.04 9.09 0.76
C GLY A 11 -1.83 10.60 0.76
N LEU A 12 -2.47 11.33 1.68
CA LEU A 12 -2.24 12.77 1.86
C LEU A 12 -0.81 13.05 2.34
N TYR A 13 -0.33 12.30 3.34
CA TYR A 13 1.04 12.40 3.83
C TYR A 13 2.07 12.16 2.72
N LEU A 14 1.88 11.12 1.90
CA LEU A 14 2.78 10.81 0.79
C LEU A 14 2.77 11.88 -0.30
N ARG A 15 1.64 12.53 -0.57
CA ARG A 15 1.56 13.66 -1.51
C ARG A 15 2.28 14.92 -1.02
N LEU A 16 2.44 15.08 0.31
CA LEU A 16 3.22 16.18 0.88
C LEU A 16 4.73 15.92 0.77
N LEU A 17 5.14 14.66 0.88
CA LEU A 17 6.56 14.28 0.79
C LEU A 17 7.05 14.08 -0.64
N PHE A 18 6.19 13.57 -1.52
CA PHE A 18 6.57 13.13 -2.86
C PHE A 18 5.66 13.74 -3.92
N ARG A 19 6.23 13.99 -5.10
CA ARG A 19 5.44 14.26 -6.30
C ARG A 19 4.91 12.94 -6.85
N VAL A 20 3.69 12.59 -6.45
CA VAL A 20 3.04 11.34 -6.86
C VAL A 20 2.29 11.53 -8.18
N GLU A 21 2.64 10.71 -9.17
CA GLU A 21 1.89 10.55 -10.41
C GLU A 21 1.45 9.09 -10.56
N VAL A 22 0.19 8.87 -10.92
CA VAL A 22 -0.40 7.54 -11.08
C VAL A 22 -0.90 7.42 -12.50
N THR A 23 -0.36 6.46 -13.24
CA THR A 23 -0.72 6.21 -14.64
C THR A 23 -1.10 4.74 -14.84
N GLY A 24 -1.94 4.48 -15.85
CA GLY A 24 -2.47 3.14 -16.13
C GLY A 24 -3.64 2.72 -15.25
N GLU A 25 -4.19 1.54 -15.52
CA GLU A 25 -5.32 0.96 -14.79
C GLU A 25 -5.00 -0.46 -14.32
N LEU A 26 -5.48 -0.81 -13.12
CA LEU A 26 -5.48 -2.20 -12.64
C LEU A 26 -6.66 -2.99 -13.23
N PRO A 27 -6.56 -4.33 -13.33
CA PRO A 27 -7.68 -5.16 -13.76
C PRO A 27 -8.95 -4.91 -12.93
N LYS A 28 -10.07 -4.65 -13.62
CA LYS A 28 -11.37 -4.34 -13.00
C LYS A 28 -12.01 -5.55 -12.31
N ALA A 29 -11.66 -6.75 -12.75
CA ALA A 29 -12.15 -8.02 -12.22
C ALA A 29 -11.01 -9.03 -12.10
N GLY A 30 -11.22 -10.07 -11.29
CA GLY A 30 -10.20 -11.08 -11.02
C GLY A 30 -9.12 -10.64 -10.04
N GLY A 31 -8.21 -11.57 -9.74
CA GLY A 31 -7.01 -11.33 -8.96
C GLY A 31 -5.85 -10.83 -9.84
N CYS A 32 -4.97 -10.04 -9.26
CA CYS A 32 -3.71 -9.64 -9.89
C CYS A 32 -2.59 -9.61 -8.85
N LEU A 33 -1.37 -9.89 -9.28
CA LEU A 33 -0.17 -9.69 -8.48
C LEU A 33 0.46 -8.34 -8.87
N ILE A 34 0.68 -7.47 -7.89
CA ILE A 34 1.38 -6.20 -8.09
C ILE A 34 2.83 -6.38 -7.67
N CYS A 35 3.76 -6.18 -8.60
CA CYS A 35 5.20 -6.38 -8.40
C CYS A 35 5.93 -5.03 -8.55
N PRO A 36 6.02 -4.20 -7.50
CA PRO A 36 6.80 -2.97 -7.54
C PRO A 36 8.29 -3.29 -7.69
N ASN A 37 9.07 -2.37 -8.27
CA ASN A 37 10.52 -2.48 -8.49
C ASN A 37 11.37 -2.37 -7.21
N HIS A 38 10.77 -2.55 -6.03
CA HIS A 38 11.28 -2.41 -4.67
C HIS A 38 12.47 -1.46 -4.48
N THR A 39 12.21 -0.15 -4.42
CA THR A 39 13.24 0.89 -4.27
C THR A 39 13.33 1.44 -2.85
N SER A 40 12.29 1.29 -2.03
CA SER A 40 12.25 1.87 -0.68
C SER A 40 11.33 1.14 0.29
N TYR A 41 11.44 1.47 1.58
CA TYR A 41 10.49 0.99 2.60
C TYR A 41 9.09 1.63 2.47
N TYR A 42 8.93 2.71 1.68
CA TYR A 42 7.64 3.34 1.44
C TYR A 42 6.79 2.58 0.43
N ASP A 43 7.36 1.61 -0.30
CA ASP A 43 6.69 0.96 -1.43
C ASP A 43 5.33 0.34 -1.04
N PRO A 44 5.20 -0.41 0.08
CA PRO A 44 3.90 -0.94 0.48
C PRO A 44 2.86 0.17 0.76
N ALA A 45 3.29 1.27 1.38
CA ALA A 45 2.42 2.41 1.68
C ALA A 45 1.99 3.15 0.40
N VAL A 46 2.92 3.40 -0.53
CA VAL A 46 2.63 4.03 -1.82
C VAL A 46 1.66 3.18 -2.64
N VAL A 47 1.95 1.88 -2.78
CA VAL A 47 1.13 0.95 -3.56
C VAL A 47 -0.27 0.81 -2.94
N ALA A 48 -0.37 0.70 -1.60
CA ALA A 48 -1.66 0.66 -0.91
C ALA A 48 -2.47 1.95 -1.06
N ALA A 49 -1.82 3.11 -0.88
CA ALA A 49 -2.46 4.42 -0.87
C ALA A 49 -3.05 4.80 -2.23
N PHE A 50 -2.34 4.48 -3.32
CA PHE A 50 -2.70 4.94 -4.67
C PHE A 50 -3.32 3.85 -5.56
N SER A 51 -3.45 2.61 -5.06
CA SER A 51 -4.25 1.58 -5.75
C SER A 51 -5.74 1.91 -5.72
N ASN A 52 -6.51 1.52 -6.74
CA ASN A 52 -7.96 1.70 -6.76
C ASN A 52 -8.73 0.56 -6.05
N ARG A 53 -8.04 -0.48 -5.58
CA ARG A 53 -8.62 -1.64 -4.90
C ARG A 53 -7.85 -1.99 -3.61
N PRO A 54 -8.48 -2.61 -2.61
CA PRO A 54 -7.76 -3.10 -1.44
C PRO A 54 -6.74 -4.15 -1.85
N LEU A 55 -5.60 -4.16 -1.17
CA LEU A 55 -4.46 -5.03 -1.45
C LEU A 55 -4.11 -5.86 -0.21
N THR A 56 -3.59 -7.06 -0.45
CA THR A 56 -2.98 -7.92 0.57
C THR A 56 -1.50 -8.03 0.24
N PHE A 57 -0.66 -7.83 1.25
CA PHE A 57 0.80 -7.84 1.08
C PHE A 57 1.39 -9.15 1.58
N MET A 58 2.43 -9.61 0.89
CA MET A 58 3.34 -10.59 1.47
C MET A 58 4.26 -9.86 2.45
N ALA A 59 4.33 -10.35 3.69
CA ALA A 59 5.17 -9.80 4.74
C ALA A 59 6.09 -10.87 5.31
N LYS A 60 7.23 -10.44 5.84
CA LYS A 60 8.17 -11.33 6.53
C LYS A 60 7.58 -11.86 7.83
N GLN A 61 7.94 -13.08 8.22
CA GLN A 61 7.40 -13.75 9.40
C GLN A 61 7.59 -12.93 10.69
N GLU A 62 8.73 -12.25 10.83
CA GLU A 62 9.06 -11.44 12.00
C GLU A 62 8.09 -10.27 12.19
N LEU A 63 7.50 -9.77 11.09
CA LEU A 63 6.55 -8.66 11.14
C LEU A 63 5.27 -9.06 11.88
N PHE A 64 4.86 -10.33 11.78
CA PHE A 64 3.69 -10.85 12.48
C PHE A 64 3.90 -11.00 14.00
N SER A 65 5.15 -11.08 14.46
CA SER A 65 5.47 -11.05 15.89
C SER A 65 5.60 -9.63 16.46
N SER A 66 5.56 -8.60 15.62
CA SER A 66 5.66 -7.21 16.08
C SER A 66 4.38 -6.81 16.81
N PRO A 67 4.47 -6.25 18.04
CA PRO A 67 3.29 -5.78 18.76
C PRO A 67 2.61 -4.58 18.06
N VAL A 68 3.34 -3.88 17.19
CA VAL A 68 2.85 -2.69 16.48
C VAL A 68 2.27 -3.06 15.11
N PHE A 69 2.89 -4.00 14.39
CA PHE A 69 2.53 -4.32 13.01
C PHE A 69 1.85 -5.69 12.83
N GLY A 70 1.90 -6.59 13.80
CA GLY A 70 1.42 -7.96 13.63
C GLY A 70 -0.09 -8.12 13.47
N TRP A 71 -0.87 -7.08 13.79
CA TRP A 71 -2.32 -7.04 13.62
C TRP A 71 -2.77 -6.40 12.30
N LEU A 72 -1.84 -5.81 11.54
CA LEU A 72 -2.11 -5.06 10.30
C LEU A 72 -2.12 -5.99 9.09
#